data_AF-A0A1I1ZAP1-F1
#
_entry.id   AF-A0A1I1ZAP1-F1
#
_cell.length_a   1.000
_cell.length_b   1.000
_cell.length_c   1.000
_cell.angle_alpha   90.00
_cell.angle_beta   90.00
_cell.angle_gamma   90.00
#
_symmetry.space_group_name_H-M   'P 1'
#
loop_
_entity.id
_entity.type
_entity.pdbx_description
1 polymer ?
#
loop_
_entity_poly.entity_id
_entity_poly.type
_entity_poly.pdbx_seq_one_letter_code
_entity_poly.pdbx_strand_id
1 'polypeptide(L)'
;MSSSTTEPRTSDAGELVRQDRTWTIKTTCGCTVSGYLPAWAEVDPSETGVLLDELPTLIADMNHWTCFPGQRMAVAHRGVESEDTEVFRTTIDANPYVGGPLPRLPVANIRIVGDYWLHGLTPTALAEVATQLRAQAALLDDEIRPQLISAREDWLTQQWT
;
A
#
# COMPACT_ATOMS: atom_id res chain seq x y z
N MET A 1 -2.23 17.39 -47.84
CA MET A 1 -2.92 17.65 -46.56
C MET A 1 -3.07 16.33 -45.85
N SER A 2 -2.29 16.12 -44.80
CA SER A 2 -2.52 15.18 -43.68
C SER A 2 -1.40 15.42 -42.69
N SER A 3 -1.65 16.35 -41.76
CA SER A 3 -0.75 16.60 -40.63
C SER A 3 -1.10 15.59 -39.54
N SER A 4 -0.15 14.73 -39.20
CA SER A 4 -0.23 13.88 -38.02
C SER A 4 -0.05 14.75 -36.78
N THR A 5 -1.13 14.98 -36.04
CA THR A 5 -1.08 15.55 -34.69
C THR A 5 -0.64 14.44 -33.74
N THR A 6 0.64 14.43 -33.39
CA THR A 6 1.15 13.66 -32.26
C THR A 6 0.70 14.36 -30.98
N GLU A 7 -0.25 13.78 -30.26
CA GLU A 7 -0.56 14.20 -28.90
C GLU A 7 0.60 13.80 -27.98
N PRO A 8 1.16 14.72 -27.19
CA PRO A 8 2.12 14.37 -26.16
C PRO A 8 1.39 13.72 -24.98
N ARG A 9 1.75 12.47 -24.66
CA ARG A 9 1.44 11.87 -23.36
C ARG A 9 2.12 12.68 -22.26
N THR A 10 1.33 13.41 -21.50
CA THR A 10 1.74 14.01 -20.23
C THR A 10 1.97 12.89 -19.23
N SER A 11 3.20 12.39 -19.16
CA SER A 11 3.70 11.63 -18.02
C SER A 11 4.15 12.64 -16.97
N ASP A 12 3.20 13.22 -16.26
CA ASP A 12 3.47 13.99 -15.04
C ASP A 12 3.13 13.10 -13.85
N ALA A 13 3.94 12.05 -13.66
CA ALA A 13 4.04 11.38 -12.38
C ALA A 13 4.93 12.25 -11.50
N GLY A 14 4.38 13.39 -11.08
CA GLY A 14 4.97 14.19 -10.03
C GLY A 14 5.00 13.33 -8.78
N GLU A 15 6.19 12.86 -8.44
CA GLU A 15 6.52 12.36 -7.10
C GLU A 15 6.32 13.54 -6.15
N LEU A 16 5.06 13.71 -5.69
CA LEU A 16 4.75 14.57 -4.58
C LEU A 16 5.49 13.97 -3.40
N VAL A 17 6.66 14.51 -3.09
CA VAL A 17 7.34 14.34 -1.81
C VAL A 17 6.34 14.80 -0.76
N ARG A 18 5.53 13.86 -0.26
CA ARG A 18 4.63 14.11 0.85
C ARG A 18 5.52 14.47 2.01
N GLN A 19 5.29 15.62 2.62
CA GLN A 19 5.94 15.97 3.87
C GLN A 19 5.22 15.24 4.99
N ASP A 20 5.91 15.03 6.10
CA ASP A 20 5.28 14.55 7.32
C ASP A 20 4.16 15.48 7.74
N ARG A 21 3.03 14.88 8.15
CA ARG A 21 1.80 15.58 8.48
C ARG A 21 1.33 15.20 9.88
N THR A 22 0.27 15.85 10.30
CA THR A 22 -0.45 15.54 11.54
C THR A 22 -1.89 15.24 11.16
N TRP A 23 -2.41 14.11 11.60
CA TRP A 23 -3.84 13.84 11.52
C TRP A 23 -4.55 14.44 12.73
N THR A 24 -5.83 14.81 12.59
CA THR A 24 -6.63 15.39 13.67
C THR A 24 -8.07 14.89 13.62
N ILE A 25 -8.53 14.32 14.73
CA ILE A 25 -9.93 13.94 14.95
C ILE A 25 -10.58 14.93 15.94
N LYS A 26 -11.73 15.50 15.56
CA LYS A 26 -12.52 16.40 16.40
C LYS A 26 -13.89 15.77 16.71
N THR A 27 -14.18 15.62 17.98
CA THR A 27 -15.46 15.06 18.45
C THR A 27 -16.58 16.11 18.49
N THR A 28 -17.84 15.66 18.50
CA THR A 28 -19.02 16.52 18.62
C THR A 28 -19.07 17.34 19.92
N CYS A 29 -18.43 16.87 21.00
CA CYS A 29 -18.33 17.58 22.27
C CYS A 29 -17.11 18.52 22.35
N GLY A 30 -16.36 18.68 21.25
CA GLY A 30 -15.23 19.61 21.15
C GLY A 30 -13.88 19.04 21.59
N CYS A 31 -13.79 17.77 21.99
CA CYS A 31 -12.49 17.12 22.23
C CYS A 31 -11.75 16.96 20.90
N THR A 32 -10.45 17.21 20.91
CA THR A 32 -9.56 17.07 19.76
C THR A 32 -8.44 16.11 20.10
N VAL A 33 -8.18 15.14 19.23
CA VAL A 33 -7.03 14.23 19.30
C VAL A 33 -6.26 14.34 18.00
N SER A 34 -4.94 14.32 18.09
CA SER A 34 -4.06 14.41 16.93
C SER A 34 -2.88 13.47 17.09
N GLY A 35 -2.28 13.07 15.97
CA GLY A 35 -1.10 12.23 15.97
C GLY A 35 -0.30 12.37 14.69
N TYR A 36 0.83 11.68 14.67
CA TYR A 36 1.73 11.66 13.54
C TYR A 36 1.08 10.99 12.33
N LEU A 37 1.15 11.65 11.16
CA LEU A 37 0.77 11.08 9.87
C LEU A 37 2.01 11.04 8.98
N PRO A 38 2.60 9.86 8.77
CA PRO A 38 3.80 9.76 7.95
C PRO A 38 3.60 10.27 6.54
N ALA A 39 4.64 10.86 5.95
CA ALA A 39 4.67 11.23 4.54
C ALA A 39 4.21 10.09 3.61
N TRP A 40 4.67 8.86 3.88
CA TRP A 40 4.38 7.71 3.03
C TRP A 40 2.90 7.27 3.11
N ALA A 41 2.15 7.65 4.15
CA ALA A 41 0.76 7.23 4.30
C ALA A 41 -0.13 7.83 3.19
N GLU A 42 -0.90 6.97 2.52
CA GLU A 42 -1.81 7.37 1.44
C GLU A 42 -3.09 8.04 1.96
N VAL A 43 -3.56 7.63 3.14
CA VAL A 43 -4.83 8.08 3.71
C VAL A 43 -4.59 8.92 4.95
N ASP A 44 -5.23 10.09 4.99
CA ASP A 44 -5.31 10.95 6.17
C ASP A 44 -6.55 10.58 6.99
N PRO A 45 -6.42 10.08 8.23
CA PRO A 45 -7.55 9.69 9.07
C PRO A 45 -8.20 10.88 9.79
N SER A 46 -7.87 12.13 9.43
CA SER A 46 -8.48 13.31 10.04
C SER A 46 -9.99 13.36 9.80
N GLU A 47 -10.76 13.58 10.86
CA GLU A 47 -12.21 13.61 10.79
C GLU A 47 -12.81 14.60 11.81
N THR A 48 -13.99 15.12 11.51
CA THR A 48 -14.72 16.04 12.40
C THR A 48 -16.14 15.59 12.62
N GLY A 49 -16.67 15.80 13.83
CA GLY A 49 -18.03 15.40 14.17
C GLY A 49 -18.14 13.94 14.62
N VAL A 50 -17.02 13.32 15.00
CA VAL A 50 -16.98 11.95 15.55
C VAL A 50 -17.66 11.93 16.92
N LEU A 51 -18.49 10.93 17.21
CA LEU A 51 -19.07 10.80 18.55
C LEU A 51 -17.97 10.43 19.55
N LEU A 52 -18.03 10.97 20.78
CA LEU A 52 -16.97 10.75 21.78
C LEU A 52 -16.77 9.26 22.09
N ASP A 53 -17.85 8.49 22.05
CA ASP A 53 -17.94 7.05 22.25
C ASP A 53 -17.40 6.21 21.08
N GLU A 54 -17.30 6.78 19.86
CA GLU A 54 -16.69 6.13 18.69
C GLU A 54 -15.18 6.34 18.62
N LEU A 55 -14.67 7.41 19.26
CA LEU A 55 -13.28 7.81 19.20
C LEU A 55 -12.28 6.69 19.56
N PRO A 56 -12.47 5.87 20.62
CA PRO A 56 -11.53 4.80 20.94
C PRO A 56 -11.43 3.74 19.84
N THR A 57 -12.56 3.37 19.23
CA THR A 57 -12.61 2.38 18.14
C THR A 57 -11.94 2.93 16.89
N LEU A 58 -12.25 4.18 16.53
CA LEU A 58 -11.64 4.86 15.38
C LEU A 58 -10.11 4.93 15.50
N ILE A 59 -9.61 5.24 16.70
CA ILE A 59 -8.17 5.27 16.98
C ILE A 59 -7.58 3.85 16.90
N ALA A 60 -8.25 2.85 17.48
CA ALA A 60 -7.76 1.47 17.49
C ALA A 60 -7.66 0.84 16.09
N ASP A 61 -8.56 1.22 15.19
CA ASP A 61 -8.61 0.76 13.79
C ASP A 61 -7.72 1.58 12.85
N MET A 62 -6.99 2.57 13.37
CA MET A 62 -6.12 3.41 12.56
C MET A 62 -4.94 2.62 11.97
N ASN A 63 -4.87 2.61 10.65
CA ASN A 63 -3.77 2.05 9.87
C ASN A 63 -3.19 3.11 8.92
N HIS A 64 -1.90 3.40 9.07
CA HIS A 64 -1.16 4.14 8.05
C HIS A 64 -0.58 3.16 7.06
N TRP A 65 -0.90 3.35 5.78
CA TRP A 65 -0.49 2.40 4.76
C TRP A 65 -0.12 3.08 3.44
N THR A 66 0.70 2.38 2.65
CA THR A 66 1.01 2.71 1.25
C THR A 66 1.02 1.43 0.42
N CYS A 67 0.70 1.55 -0.87
CA CYS A 67 0.53 0.43 -1.78
C CYS A 67 1.59 0.37 -2.87
N PHE A 68 2.09 -0.84 -3.12
CA PHE A 68 2.93 -1.17 -4.27
C PHE A 68 2.20 -2.20 -5.12
N PRO A 69 1.76 -1.83 -6.33
CA PRO A 69 1.12 -2.75 -7.25
C PRO A 69 2.00 -3.98 -7.50
N GLY A 70 1.36 -5.15 -7.58
CA GLY A 70 2.04 -6.40 -7.87
C GLY A 70 2.19 -6.64 -9.36
N GLN A 71 2.66 -7.83 -9.73
CA GLN A 71 2.66 -8.26 -11.14
C GLN A 71 1.29 -8.77 -11.55
N ARG A 72 0.93 -8.60 -12.81
CA ARG A 72 -0.29 -9.18 -13.37
C ARG A 72 0.04 -10.49 -14.08
N MET A 73 -0.69 -11.55 -13.73
CA MET A 73 -0.50 -12.88 -14.28
C MET A 73 -1.85 -13.52 -14.61
N ALA A 74 -1.90 -14.29 -15.69
CA ALA A 74 -3.08 -15.08 -16.06
C ALA A 74 -3.22 -16.29 -15.12
N VAL A 75 -4.10 -16.20 -14.14
CA VAL A 75 -4.33 -17.21 -13.10
C VAL A 75 -5.76 -17.72 -13.16
N ALA A 76 -6.00 -18.96 -12.73
CA ALA A 76 -7.34 -19.56 -12.74
C ALA A 76 -7.65 -20.27 -11.43
N HIS A 77 -8.91 -20.20 -10.99
CA HIS A 77 -9.44 -21.18 -10.05
C HIS A 77 -9.64 -22.53 -10.76
N ARG A 78 -9.63 -23.62 -9.99
CA ARG A 78 -9.77 -24.96 -10.55
C ARG A 78 -11.10 -25.11 -11.30
N GLY A 79 -11.01 -25.39 -12.60
CA GLY A 79 -12.19 -25.59 -13.47
C GLY A 79 -12.82 -24.29 -13.99
N VAL A 80 -12.15 -23.15 -13.83
CA VAL A 80 -12.57 -21.84 -14.34
C VAL A 80 -11.56 -21.35 -15.39
N GLU A 81 -12.00 -20.51 -16.33
CA GLU A 81 -11.08 -19.85 -17.27
C GLU A 81 -10.09 -18.93 -16.54
N SER A 82 -8.92 -18.75 -17.12
CA SER A 82 -7.89 -17.87 -16.55
C SER A 82 -8.29 -16.40 -16.70
N GLU A 83 -8.05 -15.64 -15.64
CA GLU A 83 -8.18 -14.18 -15.61
C GLU A 83 -6.84 -13.52 -15.32
N ASP A 84 -6.66 -12.31 -15.84
CA ASP A 84 -5.48 -11.50 -15.57
C ASP A 84 -5.63 -10.82 -14.20
N THR A 85 -4.89 -11.32 -13.21
CA THR A 85 -5.02 -10.90 -11.82
C THR A 85 -3.69 -10.39 -11.30
N GLU A 86 -3.76 -9.34 -10.48
CA GLU A 86 -2.60 -8.85 -9.75
C GLU A 86 -2.24 -9.83 -8.63
N VAL A 87 -1.00 -10.31 -8.69
CA VAL A 87 -0.39 -11.19 -7.70
C VAL A 87 0.75 -10.45 -7.00
N PHE A 88 0.95 -10.75 -5.71
CA PHE A 88 2.02 -10.16 -4.90
C PHE A 88 1.93 -8.65 -4.71
N ARG A 89 0.72 -8.08 -4.74
CA ARG A 89 0.50 -6.72 -4.25
C ARG A 89 1.13 -6.60 -2.87
N THR A 90 1.97 -5.60 -2.68
CA THR A 90 2.66 -5.36 -1.42
C THR A 90 2.17 -4.07 -0.80
N THR A 91 2.02 -4.05 0.51
CA THR A 91 1.73 -2.83 1.28
C THR A 91 2.79 -2.64 2.35
N ILE A 92 3.06 -1.41 2.73
CA ILE A 92 3.71 -1.10 4.00
C ILE A 92 2.63 -0.55 4.92
N ASP A 93 2.46 -1.15 6.09
CA ASP A 93 1.41 -0.83 7.06
C ASP A 93 2.02 -0.54 8.43
N ALA A 94 1.44 0.43 9.16
CA ALA A 94 1.71 0.67 10.57
C ALA A 94 0.38 0.91 11.31
N ASN A 95 0.15 0.11 12.35
CA ASN A 95 -1.04 0.19 13.19
C ASN A 95 -0.64 0.71 14.58
N PRO A 96 -0.54 2.04 14.78
CA PRO A 96 0.06 2.63 15.99
C PRO A 96 -0.66 2.24 17.29
N TYR A 97 -1.98 2.10 17.23
CA TYR A 97 -2.84 1.95 18.41
C TYR A 97 -3.41 0.55 18.60
N VAL A 98 -3.04 -0.40 17.73
CA VAL A 98 -3.58 -1.75 17.81
C VAL A 98 -3.22 -2.41 19.16
N GLY A 99 -4.23 -2.98 19.81
CA GLY A 99 -4.06 -3.83 20.97
C GLY A 99 -3.80 -5.27 20.52
N GLY A 100 -2.69 -5.87 20.94
CA GLY A 100 -2.37 -7.27 20.62
C GLY A 100 -0.98 -7.49 20.03
N PRO A 101 -0.75 -8.62 19.33
CA PRO A 101 0.57 -9.03 18.84
C PRO A 101 0.99 -8.36 17.52
N LEU A 102 0.10 -7.57 16.91
CA LEU A 102 0.40 -6.92 15.64
C LEU A 102 1.51 -5.86 15.82
N PRO A 103 2.45 -5.77 14.86
CA PRO A 103 3.54 -4.81 14.96
C PRO A 103 3.00 -3.38 14.86
N ARG A 104 3.37 -2.56 15.84
CA ARG A 104 3.15 -1.10 15.82
C ARG A 104 4.18 -0.35 14.98
N LEU A 105 5.19 -1.06 14.48
CA LEU A 105 6.20 -0.53 13.59
C LEU A 105 5.79 -0.82 12.15
N PRO A 106 6.19 0.03 11.18
CA PRO A 106 5.98 -0.25 9.76
C PRO A 106 6.50 -1.62 9.36
N VAL A 107 5.65 -2.40 8.69
CA VAL A 107 5.97 -3.73 8.15
C VAL A 107 5.47 -3.85 6.72
N ALA A 108 6.18 -4.62 5.90
CA ALA A 108 5.71 -4.97 4.57
C ALA A 108 4.82 -6.22 4.62
N ASN A 109 3.65 -6.18 3.99
CA ASN A 109 2.75 -7.30 3.81
C ASN A 109 2.61 -7.62 2.33
N ILE A 110 2.73 -8.89 1.94
CA ILE A 110 2.58 -9.33 0.55
C ILE A 110 1.29 -10.14 0.44
N ARG A 111 0.35 -9.67 -0.36
CA ARG A 111 -0.89 -10.39 -0.65
C ARG A 111 -0.63 -11.46 -1.69
N ILE A 112 -0.82 -12.70 -1.29
CA ILE A 112 -0.81 -13.87 -2.18
C ILE A 112 -2.26 -14.16 -2.59
N VAL A 113 -2.49 -14.44 -3.87
CA VAL A 113 -3.81 -14.82 -4.37
C VAL A 113 -4.02 -16.31 -4.09
N GLY A 114 -4.65 -16.62 -2.95
CA GLY A 114 -4.95 -17.99 -2.54
C GLY A 114 -5.95 -18.68 -3.46
N ASP A 115 -5.83 -20.00 -3.63
CA ASP A 115 -6.70 -20.87 -4.43
C ASP A 115 -6.62 -20.70 -5.96
N TYR A 116 -5.66 -19.91 -6.46
CA TYR A 116 -5.38 -19.76 -7.88
C TYR A 116 -4.21 -20.62 -8.34
N TRP A 117 -4.29 -21.07 -9.59
CA TRP A 117 -3.31 -21.92 -10.24
C TRP A 117 -2.94 -21.36 -11.61
N LEU A 118 -1.69 -21.59 -12.00
CA LEU A 118 -1.22 -21.43 -13.38
C LEU A 118 -1.29 -22.81 -14.05
N HIS A 119 -2.21 -22.99 -14.99
CA HIS A 119 -2.44 -24.26 -15.68
C HIS A 119 -1.98 -24.20 -17.14
N GLY A 120 -1.59 -25.35 -17.70
CA GLY A 120 -1.34 -25.48 -19.14
C GLY A 120 -0.21 -24.60 -19.69
N LEU A 121 0.78 -24.24 -18.86
CA LEU A 121 1.86 -23.37 -19.28
C LEU A 121 2.67 -24.00 -20.43
N THR A 122 2.69 -23.31 -21.57
CA THR A 122 3.64 -23.58 -22.65
C THR A 122 5.05 -23.14 -22.22
N PRO A 123 6.12 -23.55 -22.93
CA PRO A 123 7.47 -23.05 -22.64
C PRO A 123 7.56 -21.52 -22.64
N THR A 124 6.86 -20.86 -23.56
CA THR A 124 6.80 -19.40 -23.62
C THR A 124 6.07 -18.81 -22.42
N ALA A 125 4.88 -19.32 -22.07
CA ALA A 125 4.12 -18.84 -20.92
C ALA A 125 4.87 -19.06 -19.59
N LEU A 126 5.60 -20.18 -19.47
CA LEU A 126 6.46 -20.43 -18.31
C LEU A 126 7.61 -19.41 -18.22
N ALA A 127 8.20 -19.03 -19.34
CA ALA A 127 9.25 -18.00 -19.39
C ALA A 127 8.69 -16.62 -19.01
N GLU A 128 7.46 -16.30 -19.41
CA GLU A 128 6.76 -15.06 -19.01
C GLU A 128 6.52 -15.03 -17.50
N VAL A 129 5.98 -16.10 -16.91
CA VAL A 129 5.81 -16.21 -15.44
C VAL A 129 7.13 -16.04 -14.72
N ALA A 130 8.20 -16.70 -15.17
CA ALA A 130 9.53 -16.53 -14.59
C ALA A 130 10.05 -15.08 -14.70
N THR A 131 9.69 -14.38 -15.77
CA THR A 131 10.06 -12.97 -15.96
C THR A 131 9.30 -12.08 -14.97
N GLN A 132 8.00 -12.30 -14.80
CA GLN A 132 7.20 -11.55 -13.83
C GLN A 132 7.67 -11.79 -12.39
N LEU A 133 8.00 -13.04 -12.02
CA LEU A 133 8.55 -13.32 -10.69
C LEU A 133 9.88 -12.58 -10.44
N ARG A 134 10.75 -12.46 -11.45
CA ARG A 134 11.98 -11.66 -11.33
C ARG A 134 11.68 -10.17 -11.23
N ALA A 135 10.71 -9.66 -11.98
CA ALA A 135 10.28 -8.26 -11.86
C ALA A 135 9.72 -7.97 -10.47
N GLN A 136 8.95 -8.88 -9.88
CA GLN A 136 8.47 -8.75 -8.50
C GLN A 136 9.62 -8.76 -7.49
N ALA A 137 10.61 -9.63 -7.67
CA ALA A 137 11.79 -9.66 -6.81
C ALA A 137 12.57 -8.34 -6.88
N ALA A 138 12.76 -7.79 -8.09
CA ALA A 138 13.40 -6.50 -8.27
C ALA A 138 12.62 -5.36 -7.58
N LEU A 139 11.29 -5.32 -7.74
CA LEU A 139 10.43 -4.35 -7.05
C LEU A 139 10.59 -4.43 -5.52
N LEU A 140 10.65 -5.65 -4.97
CA LEU A 140 10.86 -5.85 -3.53
C LEU A 140 12.22 -5.33 -3.06
N ASP A 141 13.29 -5.60 -3.82
CA ASP A 141 14.66 -5.28 -3.41
C ASP A 141 15.06 -3.82 -3.66
N ASP A 142 14.64 -3.27 -4.79
CA ASP A 142 15.10 -1.98 -5.30
C ASP A 142 14.21 -0.82 -4.84
N GLU A 143 12.93 -1.09 -4.56
CA GLU A 143 11.96 -0.04 -4.22
C GLU A 143 11.35 -0.25 -2.82
N ILE A 144 10.70 -1.38 -2.58
CA ILE A 144 9.90 -1.59 -1.36
C ILE A 144 10.80 -1.69 -0.12
N ARG A 145 11.89 -2.46 -0.19
CA ARG A 145 12.80 -2.64 0.95
C ARG A 145 13.46 -1.32 1.38
N PRO A 146 14.03 -0.48 0.50
CA PRO A 146 14.52 0.84 0.87
C PRO A 146 13.43 1.73 1.50
N GLN A 147 12.22 1.74 0.94
CA GLN A 147 11.11 2.51 1.50
C GLN A 147 10.68 2.01 2.88
N LEU A 148 10.67 0.69 3.11
CA LEU A 148 10.38 0.12 4.42
C LEU A 148 11.45 0.53 5.46
N ILE A 149 12.72 0.53 5.08
CA ILE A 149 13.80 0.98 5.97
C ILE A 149 13.57 2.45 6.35
N SER A 150 13.36 3.32 5.35
CA SER A 150 13.10 4.74 5.57
C SER A 150 11.85 4.97 6.43
N ALA A 151 10.76 4.26 6.16
CA ALA A 151 9.52 4.35 6.95
C ALA A 151 9.75 3.97 8.42
N ARG A 152 10.57 2.95 8.69
CA ARG A 152 10.90 2.56 10.07
C ARG A 152 11.82 3.56 10.76
N GLU A 153 12.80 4.12 10.06
CA GLU A 153 13.69 5.15 10.60
C GLU A 153 12.92 6.42 10.95
N ASP A 154 12.04 6.87 10.05
CA ASP A 154 11.11 7.96 10.29
C ASP A 154 10.25 7.70 11.53
N TRP A 155 9.56 6.55 11.55
CA TRP A 155 8.64 6.18 12.62
C TRP A 155 9.30 6.09 14.01
N LEU A 156 10.58 5.69 14.07
CA LEU A 156 11.34 5.62 15.32
C LEU A 156 11.86 6.98 15.79
N THR A 157 11.98 7.96 14.89
CA THR A 157 12.43 9.32 15.21
C THR A 157 11.32 10.14 15.88
N GLN A 158 10.06 9.79 15.61
CA GLN A 158 8.92 10.39 16.27
C GLN A 158 8.85 9.89 17.72
N GLN A 159 9.28 10.73 18.67
CA GLN A 159 9.13 10.43 20.10
C GLN A 159 7.63 10.35 20.43
N TRP A 160 7.17 9.17 20.81
CA TRP A 160 5.82 8.89 21.29
C TRP A 160 5.62 9.55 22.66
N THR A 161 5.35 10.86 22.70
CA THR A 161 4.88 11.57 23.90
C THR A 161 3.41 11.34 24.16
#